data_AF-A0A6F8YL59-F1
#
_entry.id   AF-A0A6F8YL59-F1
#
_cell.length_a   1.000
_cell.length_b   1.000
_cell.length_c   1.000
_cell.angle_alpha   90.00
_cell.angle_beta   90.00
_cell.angle_gamma   90.00
#
_symmetry.space_group_name_H-M   'P 1'
#
loop_
_entity.id
_entity.type
_entity.pdbx_description
1 polymer ?
#
loop_
_entity_poly.entity_id
_entity_poly.type
_entity_poly.pdbx_seq_one_letter_code
_entity_poly.pdbx_strand_id
1 'polypeptide(L)'
;MFAELASRLGAGARFTTEPRAVFEEPRRASAGGAADRAGVTWERVDAEDGVFRPCPSVDRPGTPWLFLDSPILDGSILGGLPGSILGSPGPDSPEAAA
;
A
#
# COMPACT_ATOMS: atom_id res chain seq x y z
N MET A 1 -1.26 6.80 -20.39
CA MET A 1 -0.29 7.90 -20.64
C MET A 1 1.15 7.38 -20.79
N PHE A 2 1.75 6.75 -19.77
CA PHE A 2 3.18 6.34 -19.83
C PHE A 2 3.53 5.36 -20.96
N ALA A 3 2.72 4.32 -21.21
CA ALA A 3 2.97 3.37 -22.29
C ALA A 3 2.97 4.02 -23.69
N GLU A 4 2.06 4.98 -23.92
CA GLU A 4 2.00 5.73 -25.18
C GLU A 4 3.24 6.61 -25.37
N LEU A 5 3.68 7.29 -24.31
CA LEU A 5 4.93 8.05 -24.34
C LEU A 5 6.13 7.14 -24.65
N ALA A 6 6.20 5.97 -24.00
CA ALA A 6 7.26 4.99 -24.25
C ALA A 6 7.26 4.46 -25.69
N SER A 7 6.08 4.24 -26.28
CA SER A 7 5.94 3.83 -27.68
C SER A 7 6.56 4.85 -28.63
N ARG A 8 6.24 6.14 -28.45
CA ARG A 8 6.79 7.25 -29.26
C ARG A 8 8.30 7.42 -29.13
N LEU A 9 8.86 7.02 -27.98
CA LEU A 9 10.29 7.05 -27.70
C LEU A 9 11.01 5.74 -28.08
N GLY A 10 10.32 4.78 -28.71
CA GLY A 10 10.91 3.49 -29.13
C GLY A 10 11.13 2.47 -28.00
N ALA A 11 10.59 2.72 -26.81
CA ALA A 11 10.70 1.85 -25.63
C ALA A 11 9.39 1.09 -25.31
N GLY A 12 8.39 1.13 -26.20
CA GLY A 12 7.04 0.60 -25.94
C GLY A 12 7.01 -0.86 -25.45
N ALA A 13 7.91 -1.71 -25.94
CA ALA A 13 8.01 -3.11 -25.52
C ALA A 13 8.35 -3.31 -24.03
N ARG A 14 8.82 -2.27 -23.32
CA ARG A 14 9.14 -2.31 -21.89
C ARG A 14 8.02 -1.82 -20.98
N PHE A 15 6.98 -1.19 -21.56
CA PHE A 15 5.89 -0.58 -20.79
C PHE A 15 4.58 -1.31 -21.08
N THR A 16 4.28 -2.32 -20.26
CA THR A 16 2.99 -3.00 -20.29
C THR A 16 1.88 -2.08 -19.77
N THR A 17 0.66 -2.26 -20.30
CA THR A 17 -0.56 -1.62 -19.81
C THR A 17 -1.43 -2.54 -18.96
N GLU A 18 -1.01 -3.80 -18.77
CA GLU A 18 -1.73 -4.78 -17.95
C GLU A 18 -1.50 -4.46 -16.46
N PRO A 19 -2.55 -4.08 -15.70
CA PRO A 19 -2.40 -3.58 -14.35
C PRO A 19 -1.72 -4.55 -13.37
N ARG A 20 -1.99 -5.86 -13.45
CA ARG A 20 -1.35 -6.82 -12.54
C ARG A 20 0.14 -6.94 -12.79
N ALA A 21 0.58 -6.96 -14.04
CA ALA A 21 1.99 -7.00 -14.42
C ALA A 21 2.73 -5.73 -13.95
N VAL A 22 2.09 -4.56 -14.09
CA VAL A 22 2.63 -3.30 -13.56
C VAL A 22 2.71 -3.33 -12.04
N PHE A 23 1.73 -3.91 -11.34
CA PHE A 23 1.73 -4.02 -9.89
C PHE A 23 2.82 -4.96 -9.36
N GLU A 24 3.08 -6.06 -10.07
CA GLU A 24 4.08 -7.06 -9.69
C GLU A 24 5.54 -6.58 -9.84
N GLU A 25 5.81 -5.64 -10.76
CA GLU A 25 7.17 -5.13 -10.97
C GLU A 25 7.75 -4.40 -9.73
N PRO A 26 7.07 -3.40 -9.12
CA PRO A 26 7.52 -2.76 -7.89
C PRO A 26 7.73 -3.72 -6.72
N ARG A 27 6.94 -4.80 -6.61
CA ARG A 27 7.12 -5.82 -5.57
C ARG A 27 8.49 -6.45 -5.66
N ARG A 28 8.87 -6.91 -6.86
CA ARG A 28 10.21 -7.48 -7.11
C ARG A 28 11.31 -6.44 -6.99
N ALA A 29 11.12 -5.24 -7.54
CA ALA A 29 12.13 -4.20 -7.58
C ALA A 29 12.49 -3.65 -6.18
N SER A 30 11.56 -3.69 -5.23
CA SER A 30 11.75 -3.16 -3.87
C SER A 30 12.29 -4.17 -2.86
N ALA A 31 12.37 -5.45 -3.23
CA ALA A 31 12.69 -6.54 -2.31
C ALA A 31 14.04 -6.30 -1.60
N GLY A 32 14.05 -6.39 -0.27
CA GLY A 32 15.22 -6.13 0.57
C GLY A 32 15.56 -4.64 0.79
N GLY A 33 14.81 -3.72 0.21
CA GLY A 33 14.97 -2.28 0.41
C GLY A 33 14.17 -1.73 1.60
N ALA A 34 14.46 -0.48 2.00
CA ALA A 34 13.71 0.20 3.07
C ALA A 34 12.21 0.40 2.77
N ALA A 35 11.80 0.25 1.51
CA ALA A 35 10.42 0.38 1.05
C ALA A 35 9.88 -0.94 0.47
N ASP A 36 10.32 -2.08 1.02
CA ASP A 36 9.97 -3.42 0.54
C ASP A 36 8.45 -3.64 0.48
N ARG A 37 7.99 -4.15 -0.66
CA ARG A 37 6.60 -4.56 -0.95
C ARG A 37 6.51 -5.98 -1.50
N ALA A 38 7.51 -6.82 -1.32
CA ALA A 38 7.48 -8.21 -1.74
C ALA A 38 6.24 -8.96 -1.18
N GLY A 39 5.81 -8.64 0.03
CA GLY A 39 4.62 -9.21 0.67
C GLY A 39 3.26 -8.61 0.26
N VAL A 40 3.23 -7.52 -0.51
CA VAL A 40 2.00 -6.80 -0.87
C VAL A 40 1.27 -7.47 -2.04
N THR A 41 0.46 -8.47 -1.68
CA THR A 41 -0.65 -9.10 -2.41
C THR A 41 -1.52 -8.18 -3.28
N TRP A 42 -1.89 -8.52 -4.52
CA TRP A 42 -3.12 -7.94 -5.08
C TRP A 42 -4.33 -8.39 -4.24
N GLU A 43 -4.38 -9.67 -3.93
CA GLU A 43 -5.42 -10.32 -3.13
C GLU A 43 -5.41 -9.79 -1.68
N ARG A 44 -4.24 -9.56 -1.10
CA ARG A 44 -4.15 -8.97 0.25
C ARG A 44 -4.64 -7.54 0.32
N VAL A 45 -4.31 -6.71 -0.68
CA VAL A 45 -4.80 -5.33 -0.73
C VAL A 45 -6.32 -5.30 -0.78
N ASP A 46 -6.93 -6.23 -1.52
CA ASP A 46 -8.38 -6.37 -1.62
C ASP A 46 -9.02 -6.88 -0.31
N ALA A 47 -8.34 -7.77 0.41
CA ALA A 47 -8.84 -8.37 1.65
C ALA A 47 -8.60 -7.52 2.92
N GLU A 48 -7.52 -6.74 2.96
CA GLU A 48 -7.03 -6.04 4.16
C GLU A 48 -7.27 -4.52 4.08
N ASP A 49 -8.01 -4.02 3.08
CA ASP A 49 -8.18 -2.58 2.79
C ASP A 49 -6.84 -1.83 2.65
N GLY A 50 -5.84 -2.54 2.11
CA GLY A 50 -4.48 -2.04 1.91
C GLY A 50 -3.43 -2.69 2.82
N VAL A 51 -2.17 -2.59 2.40
CA VAL A 51 -1.02 -3.13 3.16
C VAL A 51 0.09 -2.09 3.19
N PHE A 52 0.61 -1.81 4.38
CA PHE A 52 1.63 -0.79 4.60
C PHE A 52 3.04 -1.36 4.50
N ARG A 53 3.94 -0.57 3.90
CA ARG A 53 5.35 -0.91 3.79
C ARG A 53 6.12 -0.43 5.02
N PRO A 54 7.25 -1.07 5.39
CA PRO A 54 7.79 -2.31 4.81
C PRO A 54 6.89 -3.53 5.00
N CYS A 55 6.75 -4.34 3.96
CA CYS A 55 6.08 -5.63 3.98
C CYS A 55 6.90 -6.63 3.13
N PRO A 56 7.89 -7.32 3.74
CA PRO A 56 8.86 -8.13 3.01
C PRO A 56 8.36 -9.53 2.63
N SER A 57 7.28 -10.03 3.24
CA SER A 57 6.71 -11.35 2.95
C SER A 57 5.20 -11.37 3.17
N VAL A 58 4.52 -12.31 2.53
CA VAL A 58 3.05 -12.47 2.66
C VAL A 58 2.63 -12.88 4.07
N ASP A 59 3.48 -13.64 4.77
CA ASP A 59 3.21 -14.15 6.12
C ASP A 59 3.55 -13.15 7.24
N ARG A 60 4.06 -11.97 6.90
CA ARG A 60 4.33 -10.91 7.89
C ARG A 60 3.33 -9.77 7.73
N PRO A 61 2.75 -9.28 8.83
CA PRO A 61 1.96 -8.07 8.79
C PRO A 61 2.83 -6.92 8.27
N GLY A 62 2.24 -6.02 7.48
CA GLY A 62 2.88 -4.77 7.12
C GLY A 62 3.23 -3.96 8.37
N THR A 63 4.09 -2.96 8.22
CA THR A 63 4.41 -2.09 9.35
C THR A 63 3.19 -1.22 9.70
N PRO A 64 2.78 -1.13 10.98
CA PRO A 64 1.68 -0.27 11.40
C PRO A 64 1.86 1.19 10.95
N TRP A 65 0.76 1.91 10.84
CA TRP A 65 0.79 3.34 10.54
C TRP A 65 1.68 4.09 11.52
N LEU A 66 2.62 4.87 10.99
CA LEU A 66 3.42 5.79 11.79
C LEU A 66 2.56 7.00 12.15
N PHE A 67 2.78 7.54 13.35
CA PHE A 67 2.17 8.79 13.83
C PHE A 67 0.65 8.74 14.05
N LEU A 68 0.07 7.58 14.35
CA LEU A 68 -1.34 7.51 14.74
C LEU A 68 -1.66 8.38 15.98
N ASP A 69 -0.69 8.59 16.87
CA ASP A 69 -0.81 9.51 18.02
C ASP A 69 -0.59 10.99 17.66
N SER A 70 -0.38 11.31 16.38
CA SER A 70 -0.21 12.69 15.96
C SER A 70 -1.56 13.39 15.98
N PRO A 71 -1.63 14.62 16.54
CA PRO A 71 -2.87 15.38 16.56
C PRO A 71 -3.46 15.61 15.14
N ILE A 72 -2.61 15.58 14.11
CA ILE A 72 -3.01 15.70 12.71
C ILE A 72 -3.78 14.46 12.24
N LEU A 73 -3.31 13.27 12.62
CA LEU A 73 -3.82 11.99 12.11
C LEU A 73 -4.90 11.38 13.02
N ASP A 74 -4.91 11.72 14.31
CA ASP A 74 -5.97 11.35 15.26
C ASP A 74 -7.24 12.22 15.12
N GLY A 75 -7.18 13.27 14.28
CA GLY A 75 -8.30 14.17 13.99
C GLY A 75 -8.53 15.29 15.01
N SER A 76 -7.68 15.44 16.03
CA SER A 76 -7.82 16.42 17.11
C SER A 76 -7.64 17.88 16.66
N ILE A 77 -6.92 18.15 15.56
CA ILE A 77 -6.74 19.51 15.01
C ILE A 77 -7.46 19.78 13.68
N LEU A 78 -7.95 18.75 12.97
CA LEU A 78 -8.59 18.95 11.66
C LEU A 78 -10.12 19.07 11.68
N GLY A 79 -10.77 19.03 12.85
CA GLY A 79 -12.22 19.28 12.93
C GLY A 79 -13.01 18.38 11.97
N GLY A 80 -12.85 17.06 12.13
CA GLY A 80 -13.70 16.08 11.46
C GLY A 80 -13.53 15.99 9.94
N LEU A 81 -12.41 15.44 9.48
CA LEU A 81 -12.50 14.58 8.30
C LEU A 81 -12.99 13.22 8.80
N PRO A 82 -14.14 12.71 8.33
CA PRO A 82 -14.66 11.44 8.80
C PRO A 82 -13.63 10.34 8.51
N GLY A 83 -13.38 9.47 9.50
CA GLY A 83 -12.53 8.27 9.42
C GLY A 83 -13.05 7.21 8.45
N SER A 84 -13.55 7.63 7.29
CA SER A 84 -14.09 6.83 6.19
C SER A 84 -13.08 6.64 5.06
N ILE A 85 -11.96 7.38 5.08
CA ILE A 85 -10.80 7.15 4.19
C ILE A 85 -9.80 6.16 4.83
N LEU A 86 -9.96 5.90 6.12
CA LEU A 86 -9.16 4.99 6.92
C LEU A 86 -10.10 3.84 7.31
N GLY A 87 -9.98 2.70 6.63
CA GLY A 87 -10.74 1.50 6.96
C GLY A 87 -10.69 1.24 8.47
N SER A 88 -11.84 0.97 9.07
CA SER A 88 -11.92 0.68 10.50
C SER A 88 -11.04 -0.54 10.80
N PRO A 89 -10.32 -0.57 11.93
CA PRO A 89 -9.59 -1.77 12.32
C PRO A 89 -10.56 -2.95 12.38
N GLY A 90 -10.21 -4.05 11.71
CA GLY A 90 -11.01 -5.27 11.70
C GLY A 90 -11.23 -5.81 13.12
N PRO A 91 -12.28 -6.61 13.33
CA PRO A 91 -12.77 -7.03 14.66
C PRO A 91 -11.77 -7.84 15.51
N ASP A 92 -10.64 -8.27 14.93
CA ASP A 92 -9.62 -9.09 15.60
C ASP A 92 -8.35 -8.31 16.01
N SER A 93 -8.37 -6.97 15.91
CA SER A 93 -7.27 -6.14 16.40
C SER A 93 -7.21 -6.16 17.94
N PRO A 94 -6.03 -6.40 18.56
CA PRO A 94 -5.87 -6.48 20.01
C PRO A 94 -6.14 -5.15 20.76
N GLU A 95 -6.41 -4.08 20.02
CA GLU A 95 -6.74 -2.74 20.53
C GLU A 95 -8.24 -2.55 20.82
N ALA A 96 -9.11 -3.52 20.47
CA ALA A 96 -10.54 -3.47 20.77
C ALA A 96 -10.89 -3.80 22.25
N ALA A 97 -9.90 -4.08 23.10
CA ALA A 97 -10.11 -4.58 24.47
C ALA A 97 -9.48 -3.70 25.57
N ALA A 98 -9.14 -2.44 25.28
CA ALA A 98 -8.67 -1.45 26.26
C ALA A 98 -9.60 -0.24 26.26
#